data_AF-H3GFS7-F1
#
_entry.id   AF-H3GFS7-F1
#
_cell.length_a   1.000
_cell.length_b   1.000
_cell.length_c   1.000
_cell.angle_alpha   90.00
_cell.angle_beta   90.00
_cell.angle_gamma   90.00
#
_symmetry.space_group_name_H-M   'P 1'
#
loop_
_entity.id
_entity.type
_entity.pdbx_description
1 polymer ?
#
loop_
_entity_poly.entity_id
_entity_poly.type
_entity_poly.pdbx_seq_one_letter_code
_entity_poly.pdbx_strand_id
1 'polypeptide(L)'
;MGNNASSPATPLSSSGHGQRGGFLGAFLSGRRLEFTLANMRTLHAQLTRFSALPDAEIVELLRVLSEFLIYSDQHRVSVDLGDQAEADDAGSFFDYFGETNMLALLVELGASQPSVPVQVQLLQTMSILVQNIATRTSLYYILSNNHVNRLLECPFVVDSDDDVRDWYVTLLKALSLRLNEETVQFFLDTQHGDDFSFPLYARALRFGRCNETMVKVAVKTLTLNVLKVPDTRVRRFVLQYDDLNCFRDIVEIANDLTLNLQGLLNNWPTSEDKVERTAGTEKLEEAVDAICWM
;
A
#
# COMPACT_ATOMS: atom_id res chain seq x y z
N MET A 1 -35.52 -74.28 -12.98
CA MET A 1 -34.77 -73.02 -13.17
C MET A 1 -35.80 -71.90 -13.19
N GLY A 2 -35.91 -71.18 -12.08
CA GLY A 2 -37.07 -70.37 -11.72
C GLY A 2 -37.06 -68.93 -12.24
N ASN A 3 -38.28 -68.39 -12.26
CA ASN A 3 -38.70 -67.01 -12.52
C ASN A 3 -37.85 -65.90 -11.88
N ASN A 4 -37.78 -64.73 -12.52
CA ASN A 4 -38.47 -63.53 -12.01
C ASN A 4 -38.42 -62.33 -12.96
N ALA A 5 -39.57 -61.66 -13.07
CA ALA A 5 -39.80 -60.36 -13.64
C ALA A 5 -39.35 -59.23 -12.68
N SER A 6 -39.06 -58.03 -13.17
CA SER A 6 -39.46 -56.76 -12.51
C SER A 6 -39.20 -55.51 -13.39
N SER A 7 -40.17 -54.60 -13.32
CA SER A 7 -40.35 -53.32 -14.00
C SER A 7 -39.27 -52.26 -13.72
N PRO A 8 -39.21 -51.14 -14.49
CA PRO A 8 -38.46 -49.96 -14.06
C PRO A 8 -39.28 -49.17 -13.04
N ALA A 9 -38.76 -49.04 -11.83
CA ALA A 9 -39.27 -48.10 -10.84
C ALA A 9 -38.60 -46.74 -11.05
N THR A 10 -39.39 -45.69 -11.24
CA THR A 10 -39.06 -44.34 -10.71
C THR A 10 -39.34 -44.39 -9.20
N PRO A 11 -38.57 -43.72 -8.32
CA PRO A 11 -38.77 -42.27 -8.16
C PRO A 11 -37.59 -41.46 -7.55
N LEU A 12 -37.87 -40.16 -7.36
CA LEU A 12 -37.32 -39.20 -6.39
C LEU A 12 -36.15 -38.31 -6.83
N SER A 13 -36.53 -37.07 -7.10
CA SER A 13 -35.75 -35.88 -6.84
C SER A 13 -35.12 -35.89 -5.45
N SER A 14 -33.83 -35.60 -5.37
CA SER A 14 -33.24 -34.92 -4.22
C SER A 14 -32.40 -33.77 -4.73
N SER A 15 -32.94 -32.57 -4.58
CA SER A 15 -32.22 -31.32 -4.71
C SER A 15 -31.03 -31.28 -3.76
N GLY A 16 -29.96 -30.65 -4.23
CA GLY A 16 -28.93 -30.06 -3.40
C GLY A 16 -27.78 -31.00 -3.10
N HIS A 17 -26.63 -30.73 -3.70
CA HIS A 17 -25.33 -30.74 -3.02
C HIS A 17 -24.39 -29.80 -3.76
N GLY A 18 -23.75 -28.93 -2.97
CA GLY A 18 -23.07 -27.70 -3.38
C GLY A 18 -22.00 -27.85 -4.46
N GLN A 19 -22.12 -26.99 -5.47
CA GLN A 19 -20.98 -26.40 -6.19
C GLN A 19 -20.11 -25.65 -5.19
N ARG A 20 -19.24 -26.35 -4.47
CA ARG A 20 -18.26 -25.75 -3.55
C ARG A 20 -16.81 -26.09 -3.89
N GLY A 21 -16.58 -26.81 -5.00
CA GLY A 21 -15.26 -27.35 -5.37
C GLY A 21 -14.62 -26.80 -6.66
N GLY A 22 -15.25 -25.88 -7.39
CA GLY A 22 -14.73 -25.43 -8.70
C GLY A 22 -13.86 -24.17 -8.63
N PHE A 23 -14.36 -23.12 -7.97
CA PHE A 23 -13.74 -21.79 -7.99
C PHE A 23 -12.50 -21.69 -7.09
N LEU A 24 -12.62 -22.12 -5.82
CA LEU A 24 -11.50 -22.14 -4.87
C LEU A 24 -10.35 -23.05 -5.33
N GLY A 25 -10.65 -24.17 -5.99
CA GLY A 25 -9.64 -25.07 -6.55
C GLY A 25 -8.86 -24.47 -7.72
N ALA A 26 -9.51 -23.63 -8.55
CA ALA A 26 -8.84 -22.86 -9.60
C ALA A 26 -8.01 -21.70 -9.01
N PHE A 27 -8.53 -21.06 -7.96
CA PHE A 27 -7.90 -19.95 -7.21
C PHE A 27 -6.59 -20.38 -6.52
N LEU A 28 -6.60 -21.53 -5.84
CA LEU A 28 -5.42 -22.06 -5.13
C LEU A 28 -4.39 -22.73 -6.06
N SER A 29 -4.76 -23.02 -7.30
CA SER A 29 -3.92 -23.81 -8.23
C SER A 29 -3.12 -22.93 -9.21
N GLY A 30 -3.11 -21.61 -9.05
CA GLY A 30 -2.26 -20.70 -9.83
C GLY A 30 -2.58 -20.66 -11.33
N ARG A 31 -3.80 -21.02 -11.74
CA ARG A 31 -4.24 -20.82 -13.13
C ARG A 31 -4.47 -19.33 -13.36
N ARG A 32 -4.04 -18.83 -14.52
CA ARG A 32 -4.24 -17.44 -14.99
C ARG A 32 -5.67 -17.01 -14.67
N LEU A 33 -5.83 -16.04 -13.78
CA LEU A 33 -7.14 -15.49 -13.45
C LEU A 33 -7.73 -14.83 -14.70
N GLU A 34 -8.93 -15.25 -15.07
CA GLU A 34 -9.75 -14.50 -16.02
C GLU A 34 -10.32 -13.29 -15.27
N PHE A 35 -9.94 -12.08 -15.69
CA PHE A 35 -10.44 -10.83 -15.13
C PHE A 35 -11.90 -10.64 -15.58
N THR A 36 -12.84 -10.98 -14.69
CA THR A 36 -14.27 -10.80 -14.92
C THR A 36 -14.94 -10.24 -13.67
N LEU A 37 -16.04 -9.51 -13.87
CA LEU A 37 -16.76 -8.88 -12.75
C LEU A 37 -17.45 -9.91 -11.85
N ALA A 38 -17.82 -11.07 -12.41
CA ALA A 38 -18.33 -12.20 -11.63
C ALA A 38 -17.28 -12.75 -10.65
N ASN A 39 -16.01 -12.83 -11.07
CA ASN A 39 -14.91 -13.27 -10.21
C ASN A 39 -14.64 -12.26 -9.10
N MET A 40 -14.65 -10.96 -9.41
CA MET A 40 -14.51 -9.90 -8.40
C MET A 40 -15.65 -9.89 -7.37
N ARG A 41 -16.89 -10.12 -7.81
CA ARG A 41 -18.05 -10.29 -6.90
C ARG A 41 -17.89 -11.50 -5.98
N THR A 42 -17.37 -12.60 -6.52
CA THR A 42 -17.12 -13.83 -5.72
C THR A 42 -16.02 -13.59 -4.70
N LEU A 43 -14.93 -12.94 -5.10
CA LEU A 43 -13.84 -12.51 -4.20
C LEU A 43 -14.39 -11.64 -3.07
N HIS A 44 -15.17 -10.60 -3.39
CA HIS A 44 -15.77 -9.72 -2.39
C HIS A 44 -16.71 -10.48 -1.43
N ALA A 45 -17.53 -11.40 -1.94
CA ALA A 45 -18.42 -12.21 -1.12
C ALA A 45 -17.67 -13.17 -0.16
N GLN A 46 -16.45 -13.58 -0.53
CA GLN A 46 -15.58 -14.35 0.36
C GLN A 46 -14.87 -13.46 1.38
N LEU A 47 -14.32 -12.34 0.92
CA LEU A 47 -13.59 -11.41 1.78
C LEU A 47 -14.51 -10.80 2.86
N THR A 48 -15.78 -10.54 2.57
CA THR A 48 -16.77 -10.10 3.60
C THR A 48 -16.98 -11.10 4.74
N ARG A 49 -16.53 -12.35 4.57
CA ARG A 49 -16.59 -13.42 5.57
C ARG A 49 -15.20 -13.88 6.00
N PHE A 50 -14.21 -12.98 5.94
CA PHE A 50 -12.80 -13.29 6.24
C PHE A 50 -12.62 -13.97 7.60
N SER A 51 -13.47 -13.68 8.59
CA SER A 51 -13.41 -14.28 9.93
C SER A 51 -13.60 -15.80 9.96
N ALA A 52 -14.14 -16.39 8.89
CA ALA A 52 -14.37 -17.83 8.75
C ALA A 52 -13.37 -18.51 7.80
N LEU A 53 -12.44 -17.76 7.22
CA LEU A 53 -11.48 -18.27 6.24
C LEU A 53 -10.11 -18.54 6.89
N PRO A 54 -9.35 -19.53 6.40
CA PRO A 54 -7.97 -19.70 6.80
C PRO A 54 -7.09 -18.57 6.23
N ASP A 55 -6.03 -18.23 6.94
CA ASP A 55 -5.11 -17.13 6.58
C ASP A 55 -4.60 -17.21 5.14
N ALA A 56 -4.27 -18.41 4.66
CA ALA A 56 -3.78 -18.63 3.30
C ALA A 56 -4.80 -18.19 2.22
N GLU A 57 -6.10 -18.40 2.47
CA GLU A 57 -7.14 -17.95 1.55
C GLU A 57 -7.29 -16.43 1.60
N ILE A 58 -7.23 -15.81 2.78
CA ILE A 58 -7.30 -14.35 2.92
C ILE A 58 -6.13 -13.69 2.20
N VAL A 59 -4.92 -14.23 2.37
CA VAL A 59 -3.70 -13.74 1.71
C VAL A 59 -3.87 -13.75 0.20
N GLU A 60 -4.35 -14.86 -0.37
CA GLU A 60 -4.56 -14.97 -1.81
C GLU A 60 -5.68 -14.03 -2.30
N LEU A 61 -6.77 -13.88 -1.55
CA LEU A 61 -7.86 -12.95 -1.90
C LEU A 61 -7.36 -11.50 -1.95
N LEU A 62 -6.51 -11.08 -1.01
CA LEU A 62 -5.91 -9.75 -1.00
C LEU A 62 -4.95 -9.55 -2.19
N ARG A 63 -4.12 -10.56 -2.49
CA ARG A 63 -3.21 -10.55 -3.64
C ARG A 63 -3.97 -10.36 -4.95
N VAL A 64 -5.00 -11.19 -5.17
CA VAL A 64 -5.83 -11.13 -6.38
C VAL A 64 -6.61 -9.82 -6.45
N LEU A 65 -7.11 -9.29 -5.33
CA LEU A 65 -7.76 -7.98 -5.30
C LEU A 65 -6.83 -6.88 -5.84
N SER A 66 -5.55 -6.89 -5.44
CA SER A 66 -4.60 -5.91 -5.98
C SER A 66 -4.43 -6.04 -7.50
N GLU A 67 -4.37 -7.26 -8.03
CA GLU A 67 -4.26 -7.49 -9.47
C GLU A 67 -5.47 -6.94 -10.23
N PHE A 68 -6.69 -7.18 -9.74
CA PHE A 68 -7.92 -6.65 -10.36
C PHE A 68 -7.91 -5.12 -10.43
N LEU A 69 -7.51 -4.46 -9.34
CA LEU A 69 -7.53 -3.00 -9.25
C LEU A 69 -6.42 -2.35 -10.08
N ILE A 70 -5.23 -2.95 -10.12
CA ILE A 70 -4.13 -2.48 -10.96
C ILE A 70 -4.48 -2.68 -12.43
N TYR A 71 -5.02 -3.85 -12.79
CA TYR A 71 -5.49 -4.14 -14.14
C TYR A 71 -6.55 -3.12 -14.57
N SER A 72 -7.54 -2.87 -13.71
CA SER A 72 -8.58 -1.87 -13.93
C SER A 72 -8.00 -0.49 -14.21
N ASP A 73 -7.13 0.02 -13.34
CA ASP A 73 -6.59 1.38 -13.49
C ASP A 73 -5.70 1.53 -14.74
N GLN A 74 -4.89 0.51 -15.06
CA GLN A 74 -4.03 0.52 -16.24
C GLN A 74 -4.81 0.46 -17.56
N HIS A 75 -5.90 -0.31 -17.60
CA HIS A 75 -6.70 -0.51 -18.82
C HIS A 75 -7.85 0.49 -18.97
N ARG A 76 -8.10 1.36 -17.97
CA ARG A 76 -9.01 2.51 -18.08
C ARG A 76 -8.49 3.56 -19.07
N VAL A 77 -7.16 3.71 -19.21
CA VAL A 77 -6.55 4.72 -20.08
C VAL A 77 -6.58 4.29 -21.56
N SER A 78 -6.62 3.00 -21.86
CA SER A 78 -6.75 2.47 -23.24
C SER A 78 -8.15 2.63 -23.86
N VAL A 79 -9.14 3.08 -23.07
CA VAL A 79 -10.55 3.18 -23.48
C VAL A 79 -10.81 4.35 -24.44
N ASP A 80 -9.97 5.38 -24.45
CA ASP A 80 -10.21 6.59 -25.26
C ASP A 80 -9.91 6.44 -26.76
N LEU A 81 -9.39 5.29 -27.24
CA LEU A 81 -8.84 5.18 -28.60
C LEU A 81 -9.22 3.94 -29.45
N GLY A 82 -10.23 3.13 -29.08
CA GLY A 82 -11.00 2.42 -30.11
C GLY A 82 -11.26 0.91 -30.03
N ASP A 83 -11.56 0.33 -28.86
CA ASP A 83 -12.32 -0.93 -28.84
C ASP A 83 -13.26 -1.01 -27.63
N GLN A 84 -14.57 -1.06 -27.89
CA GLN A 84 -15.62 -0.74 -26.90
C GLN A 84 -16.06 -1.92 -26.03
N ALA A 85 -15.70 -3.16 -26.41
CA ALA A 85 -16.19 -4.37 -25.75
C ALA A 85 -15.30 -4.87 -24.59
N GLU A 86 -13.98 -4.72 -24.66
CA GLU A 86 -13.06 -5.04 -23.54
C GLU A 86 -12.91 -3.86 -22.56
N ALA A 87 -13.25 -2.65 -23.01
CA ALA A 87 -13.19 -1.41 -22.24
C ALA A 87 -14.23 -1.31 -21.12
N ASP A 88 -15.43 -1.88 -21.31
CA ASP A 88 -16.55 -1.79 -20.36
C ASP A 88 -16.25 -2.58 -19.07
N ASP A 89 -15.57 -3.73 -19.18
CA ASP A 89 -15.25 -4.57 -18.01
C ASP A 89 -14.10 -3.99 -17.18
N ALA A 90 -13.07 -3.39 -17.80
CA ALA A 90 -11.92 -2.87 -17.06
C ALA A 90 -12.27 -1.67 -16.17
N GLY A 91 -13.11 -0.72 -16.63
CA GLY A 91 -13.62 0.36 -15.80
C GLY A 91 -14.52 -0.13 -14.66
N SER A 92 -15.32 -1.16 -14.92
CA SER A 92 -16.30 -1.67 -13.98
C SER A 92 -15.72 -2.22 -12.67
N PHE A 93 -14.46 -2.69 -12.66
CA PHE A 93 -13.83 -3.26 -11.46
C PHE A 93 -13.58 -2.21 -10.38
N PHE A 94 -12.92 -1.10 -10.73
CA PHE A 94 -12.66 -0.03 -9.77
C PHE A 94 -13.97 0.66 -9.35
N ASP A 95 -14.94 0.77 -10.26
CA ASP A 95 -16.26 1.33 -9.93
C ASP A 95 -17.00 0.43 -8.93
N TYR A 96 -16.99 -0.90 -9.14
CA TYR A 96 -17.53 -1.87 -8.19
C TYR A 96 -16.82 -1.83 -6.83
N PHE A 97 -15.50 -1.70 -6.81
CA PHE A 97 -14.70 -1.50 -5.59
C PHE A 97 -15.08 -0.22 -4.84
N GLY A 98 -15.39 0.82 -5.61
CA GLY A 98 -16.00 2.06 -5.17
C GLY A 98 -17.32 1.85 -4.44
N GLU A 99 -18.30 1.34 -5.18
CA GLU A 99 -19.69 1.19 -4.75
C GLU A 99 -19.87 0.25 -3.56
N THR A 100 -19.02 -0.78 -3.46
CA THR A 100 -19.09 -1.76 -2.38
C THR A 100 -18.27 -1.39 -1.15
N ASN A 101 -17.56 -0.26 -1.18
CA ASN A 101 -16.74 0.22 -0.08
C ASN A 101 -15.73 -0.83 0.42
N MET A 102 -15.09 -1.55 -0.51
CA MET A 102 -14.14 -2.61 -0.19
C MET A 102 -12.92 -2.10 0.60
N LEU A 103 -12.58 -0.80 0.53
CA LEU A 103 -11.56 -0.18 1.41
C LEU A 103 -11.96 -0.24 2.89
N ALA A 104 -13.24 -0.07 3.21
CA ALA A 104 -13.71 -0.21 4.59
C ALA A 104 -13.50 -1.63 5.11
N LEU A 105 -13.73 -2.63 4.26
CA LEU A 105 -13.50 -4.04 4.59
C LEU A 105 -12.02 -4.33 4.85
N LEU A 106 -11.10 -3.73 4.08
CA LEU A 106 -9.66 -3.82 4.33
C LEU A 106 -9.25 -3.20 5.67
N VAL A 107 -9.85 -2.06 6.03
CA VAL A 107 -9.65 -1.42 7.35
C VAL A 107 -10.20 -2.30 8.47
N GLU A 108 -11.39 -2.89 8.29
CA GLU A 108 -11.99 -3.80 9.27
C GLU A 108 -11.12 -5.04 9.50
N LEU A 109 -10.58 -5.63 8.42
CA LEU A 109 -9.63 -6.72 8.50
C LEU A 109 -8.37 -6.34 9.28
N GLY A 110 -7.81 -5.14 9.06
CA GLY A 110 -6.66 -4.65 9.83
C GLY A 110 -7.00 -4.41 11.30
N ALA A 111 -8.19 -3.86 11.57
CA ALA A 111 -8.66 -3.59 12.93
C ALA A 111 -8.93 -4.86 13.74
N SER A 112 -9.25 -5.98 13.08
CA SER A 112 -9.52 -7.26 13.76
C SER A 112 -8.28 -7.97 14.29
N GLN A 113 -7.08 -7.37 14.20
CA GLN A 113 -5.80 -7.98 14.61
C GLN A 113 -5.59 -9.35 13.97
N PRO A 114 -5.53 -9.44 12.63
CA PRO A 114 -5.38 -10.71 11.95
C PRO A 114 -3.96 -11.26 12.18
N SER A 115 -3.70 -12.50 11.78
CA SER A 115 -2.37 -13.09 11.91
C SER A 115 -1.30 -12.32 11.12
N VAL A 116 -0.03 -12.50 11.49
CA VAL A 116 1.12 -11.84 10.85
C VAL A 116 1.11 -11.97 9.31
N PRO A 117 0.90 -13.16 8.71
CA PRO A 117 0.86 -13.29 7.24
C PRO A 117 -0.21 -12.43 6.58
N VAL A 118 -1.39 -12.32 7.22
CA VAL A 118 -2.50 -11.51 6.71
C VAL A 118 -2.20 -10.01 6.87
N GLN A 119 -1.58 -9.60 7.99
CA GLN A 119 -1.12 -8.21 8.18
C GLN A 119 -0.12 -7.82 7.10
N VAL A 120 0.90 -8.65 6.87
CA VAL A 120 1.91 -8.47 5.82
C VAL A 120 1.25 -8.31 4.45
N GLN A 121 0.37 -9.24 4.08
CA GLN A 121 -0.31 -9.18 2.79
C GLN A 121 -1.22 -7.95 2.66
N LEU A 122 -1.93 -7.54 3.72
CA LEU A 122 -2.77 -6.35 3.70
C LEU A 122 -1.94 -5.08 3.46
N LEU A 123 -0.83 -4.93 4.19
CA LEU A 123 0.09 -3.81 4.04
C LEU A 123 0.74 -3.80 2.65
N GLN A 124 1.15 -4.97 2.15
CA GLN A 124 1.68 -5.13 0.80
C GLN A 124 0.65 -4.74 -0.27
N THR A 125 -0.57 -5.26 -0.17
CA THR A 125 -1.68 -4.97 -1.08
C THR A 125 -1.92 -3.46 -1.15
N MET A 126 -2.04 -2.80 0.00
CA MET A 126 -2.25 -1.35 0.06
C MET A 126 -1.05 -0.56 -0.48
N SER A 127 0.17 -1.02 -0.21
CA SER A 127 1.40 -0.38 -0.72
C SER A 127 1.45 -0.44 -2.25
N ILE A 128 1.14 -1.59 -2.84
CA ILE A 128 1.16 -1.79 -4.29
C ILE A 128 0.04 -0.97 -4.94
N LEU A 129 -1.17 -0.93 -4.37
CA LEU A 129 -2.28 -0.13 -4.88
C LEU A 129 -1.91 1.36 -4.95
N VAL A 130 -1.42 1.92 -3.85
CA VAL A 130 -1.03 3.34 -3.78
C VAL A 130 0.11 3.66 -4.77
N GLN A 131 1.06 2.74 -4.98
CA GLN A 131 2.17 2.96 -5.91
C GLN A 131 1.76 2.86 -7.38
N ASN A 132 0.85 1.96 -7.73
CA ASN A 132 0.55 1.65 -9.12
C ASN A 132 -0.63 2.43 -9.70
N ILE A 133 -1.53 2.95 -8.85
CA ILE A 133 -2.67 3.73 -9.34
C ILE A 133 -2.19 5.06 -9.91
N ALA A 134 -2.45 5.28 -11.18
CA ALA A 134 -2.06 6.45 -11.95
C ALA A 134 -3.21 7.43 -12.14
N THR A 135 -4.45 6.94 -12.23
CA THR A 135 -5.61 7.80 -12.48
C THR A 135 -5.95 8.67 -11.27
N ARG A 136 -6.08 9.99 -11.49
CA ARG A 136 -6.39 10.96 -10.42
C ARG A 136 -7.67 10.62 -9.66
N THR A 137 -8.73 10.24 -10.36
CA THR A 137 -10.02 9.85 -9.77
C THR A 137 -9.88 8.64 -8.85
N SER A 138 -9.20 7.59 -9.31
CA SER A 138 -8.92 6.37 -8.54
C SER A 138 -8.08 6.66 -7.30
N LEU A 139 -7.03 7.47 -7.45
CA LEU A 139 -6.18 7.90 -6.34
C LEU A 139 -6.98 8.68 -5.30
N TYR A 140 -7.79 9.64 -5.74
CA TYR A 140 -8.60 10.46 -4.83
C TYR A 140 -9.63 9.61 -4.10
N TYR A 141 -10.25 8.63 -4.77
CA TYR A 141 -11.16 7.70 -4.10
C TYR A 141 -10.46 6.94 -2.96
N ILE A 142 -9.26 6.40 -3.20
CA ILE A 142 -8.51 5.64 -2.19
C ILE A 142 -8.12 6.50 -0.98
N LEU A 143 -7.66 7.73 -1.24
CA LEU A 143 -7.25 8.65 -0.19
C LEU A 143 -8.46 9.26 0.55
N SER A 144 -9.61 9.34 -0.11
CA SER A 144 -10.84 9.89 0.46
C SER A 144 -11.41 9.01 1.59
N ASN A 145 -12.39 9.57 2.32
CA ASN A 145 -13.15 8.87 3.37
C ASN A 145 -12.33 8.37 4.57
N ASN A 146 -11.12 8.90 4.77
CA ASN A 146 -10.28 8.62 5.94
C ASN A 146 -9.93 7.12 6.11
N HIS A 147 -10.04 6.30 5.05
CA HIS A 147 -9.73 4.86 5.14
C HIS A 147 -8.25 4.62 5.35
N VAL A 148 -7.40 5.37 4.65
CA VAL A 148 -5.94 5.30 4.80
C VAL A 148 -5.52 5.65 6.22
N ASN A 149 -6.01 6.75 6.78
CA ASN A 149 -5.64 7.14 8.15
C ASN A 149 -6.12 6.11 9.18
N ARG A 150 -7.35 5.61 9.05
CA ARG A 150 -7.85 4.50 9.90
C ARG A 150 -7.02 3.23 9.76
N LEU A 151 -6.58 2.89 8.55
CA LEU A 151 -5.70 1.74 8.32
C LEU A 151 -4.36 1.94 9.02
N LEU A 152 -3.76 3.14 8.94
CA LEU A 152 -2.49 3.43 9.63
C LEU A 152 -2.63 3.37 11.16
N GLU A 153 -3.83 3.49 11.70
CA GLU A 153 -4.14 3.36 13.11
C GLU A 153 -4.46 1.93 13.55
N CYS A 154 -4.60 0.99 12.61
CA CYS A 154 -4.82 -0.41 12.94
C CYS A 154 -3.68 -0.97 13.83
N PRO A 155 -4.01 -1.92 14.72
CA PRO A 155 -3.09 -2.51 15.69
C PRO A 155 -2.12 -3.53 15.06
N PHE A 156 -1.33 -3.10 14.08
CA PHE A 156 -0.28 -3.93 13.48
C PHE A 156 0.89 -4.16 14.44
N VAL A 157 1.46 -5.38 14.42
CA VAL A 157 2.55 -5.79 15.33
C VAL A 157 3.95 -5.31 14.87
N VAL A 158 4.04 -4.06 14.41
CA VAL A 158 5.27 -3.44 13.85
C VAL A 158 6.46 -3.43 14.81
N ASP A 159 6.20 -3.46 16.12
CA ASP A 159 7.24 -3.46 17.15
C ASP A 159 7.79 -4.87 17.43
N SER A 160 7.06 -5.93 17.06
CA SER A 160 7.40 -7.33 17.38
C SER A 160 7.77 -8.18 16.16
N ASP A 161 7.37 -7.77 14.96
CA ASP A 161 7.60 -8.51 13.72
C ASP A 161 8.24 -7.60 12.66
N ASP A 162 9.37 -8.05 12.10
CA ASP A 162 10.17 -7.28 11.14
C ASP A 162 9.49 -7.19 9.77
N ASP A 163 8.86 -8.27 9.29
CA ASP A 163 8.17 -8.28 7.99
C ASP A 163 6.97 -7.33 8.01
N VAL A 164 6.19 -7.32 9.10
CA VAL A 164 5.09 -6.36 9.29
C VAL A 164 5.62 -4.92 9.31
N ARG A 165 6.75 -4.68 9.97
CA ARG A 165 7.38 -3.36 10.03
C ARG A 165 7.81 -2.88 8.65
N ASP A 166 8.46 -3.73 7.87
CA ASP A 166 9.00 -3.39 6.55
C ASP A 166 7.89 -3.02 5.57
N TRP A 167 6.81 -3.79 5.56
CA TRP A 167 5.65 -3.47 4.73
C TRP A 167 4.88 -2.25 5.25
N TYR A 168 4.84 -2.02 6.56
CA TYR A 168 4.24 -0.80 7.12
C TYR A 168 5.03 0.45 6.71
N VAL A 169 6.35 0.42 6.82
CA VAL A 169 7.23 1.52 6.41
C VAL A 169 7.19 1.72 4.89
N THR A 170 7.10 0.64 4.12
CA THR A 170 6.90 0.69 2.67
C THR A 170 5.58 1.39 2.32
N LEU A 171 4.49 1.09 3.04
CA LEU A 171 3.21 1.77 2.87
C LEU A 171 3.32 3.26 3.21
N LEU A 172 3.96 3.61 4.34
CA LEU A 172 4.18 5.01 4.71
C LEU A 172 4.95 5.76 3.62
N LYS A 173 6.03 5.17 3.10
CA LYS A 173 6.81 5.75 2.00
C LYS A 173 5.95 5.93 0.75
N ALA A 174 5.20 4.91 0.34
CA ALA A 174 4.30 4.96 -0.81
C ALA A 174 3.27 6.09 -0.70
N LEU A 175 2.65 6.26 0.48
CA LEU A 175 1.71 7.34 0.75
C LEU A 175 2.38 8.71 0.71
N SER A 176 3.60 8.83 1.24
CA SER A 176 4.36 10.08 1.24
C SER A 176 4.66 10.60 -0.17
N LEU A 177 4.89 9.70 -1.14
CA LEU A 177 5.13 10.05 -2.53
C LEU A 177 3.87 10.59 -3.23
N ARG A 178 2.69 10.38 -2.64
CA ARG A 178 1.42 10.92 -3.14
C ARG A 178 1.05 12.25 -2.48
N LEU A 179 1.86 12.77 -1.57
CA LEU A 179 1.64 14.07 -0.93
C LEU A 179 1.93 15.22 -1.91
N ASN A 180 0.95 16.10 -2.06
CA ASN A 180 1.08 17.39 -2.74
C ASN A 180 0.05 18.37 -2.15
N GLU A 181 0.02 19.59 -2.67
CA GLU A 181 -0.88 20.66 -2.20
C GLU A 181 -2.37 20.26 -2.24
N GLU A 182 -2.78 19.40 -3.18
CA GLU A 182 -4.16 18.98 -3.34
C GLU A 182 -4.51 17.75 -2.47
N THR A 183 -3.58 16.83 -2.29
CA THR A 183 -3.83 15.53 -1.61
C THR A 183 -3.55 15.57 -0.12
N VAL A 184 -2.73 16.52 0.36
CA VAL A 184 -2.32 16.63 1.77
C VAL A 184 -3.51 16.65 2.73
N GLN A 185 -4.61 17.28 2.33
CA GLN A 185 -5.83 17.36 3.13
C GLN A 185 -6.44 16.00 3.48
N PHE A 186 -6.21 14.96 2.69
CA PHE A 186 -6.71 13.60 2.95
C PHE A 186 -5.92 12.88 4.05
N PHE A 187 -4.69 13.31 4.30
CA PHE A 187 -3.82 12.75 5.33
C PHE A 187 -3.88 13.51 6.66
N LEU A 188 -4.60 14.63 6.68
CA LEU A 188 -4.85 15.40 7.89
C LEU A 188 -6.18 14.96 8.48
N ASP A 189 -6.17 14.47 9.71
CA ASP A 189 -7.39 14.18 10.45
C ASP A 189 -7.81 15.40 11.26
N THR A 190 -9.02 15.90 11.00
CA THR A 190 -9.62 17.07 11.65
C THR A 190 -10.79 16.68 12.57
N GLN A 191 -10.98 15.39 12.85
CA GLN A 191 -12.10 14.90 13.65
C GLN A 191 -12.06 15.34 15.13
N HIS A 192 -10.93 15.87 15.63
CA HIS A 192 -10.76 16.34 17.01
C HIS A 192 -10.78 17.87 17.15
N GLY A 193 -11.51 18.61 16.30
CA GLY A 193 -11.73 20.05 16.47
C GLY A 193 -10.54 20.92 16.04
N ASP A 194 -10.09 21.83 16.91
CA ASP A 194 -8.97 22.76 16.63
C ASP A 194 -7.60 22.06 16.59
N ASP A 195 -7.49 20.85 17.14
CA ASP A 195 -6.30 20.01 17.04
C ASP A 195 -6.43 19.09 15.81
N PHE A 196 -5.58 19.34 14.81
CA PHE A 196 -5.50 18.52 13.62
C PHE A 196 -4.34 17.52 13.75
N SER A 197 -4.62 16.26 13.49
CA SER A 197 -3.66 15.16 13.52
C SER A 197 -3.11 14.93 12.12
N PHE A 198 -1.85 14.51 12.03
CA PHE A 198 -1.25 14.02 10.79
C PHE A 198 -0.78 12.58 10.98
N PRO A 199 -1.69 11.58 10.91
CA PRO A 199 -1.39 10.19 11.24
C PRO A 199 -0.21 9.63 10.45
N LEU A 200 -0.11 9.94 9.15
CA LEU A 200 1.00 9.51 8.31
C LEU A 200 2.35 9.93 8.89
N TYR A 201 2.51 11.20 9.26
CA TYR A 201 3.77 11.73 9.77
C TYR A 201 4.03 11.27 11.22
N ALA A 202 3.00 11.31 12.08
CA ALA A 202 3.10 10.85 13.46
C ALA A 202 3.56 9.38 13.55
N ARG A 203 3.05 8.50 12.66
CA ARG A 203 3.46 7.10 12.60
C ARG A 203 4.89 6.94 12.09
N ALA A 204 5.32 7.73 11.11
CA ALA A 204 6.69 7.70 10.62
C ALA A 204 7.72 8.06 11.70
N LEU A 205 7.42 9.06 12.53
CA LEU A 205 8.31 9.50 13.62
C LEU A 205 8.58 8.40 14.66
N ARG A 206 7.67 7.43 14.83
CA ARG A 206 7.90 6.27 15.73
C ARG A 206 9.10 5.42 15.29
N PHE A 207 9.41 5.41 14.00
CA PHE A 207 10.52 4.66 13.42
C PHE A 207 11.84 5.43 13.36
N GLY A 208 11.88 6.70 13.80
CA GLY A 208 13.10 7.53 13.74
C GLY A 208 14.30 6.93 14.49
N ARG A 209 14.06 6.10 15.52
CA ARG A 209 15.10 5.40 16.29
C ARG A 209 15.38 3.97 15.82
N CYS A 210 14.73 3.51 14.76
CA CYS A 210 15.01 2.20 14.20
C CYS A 210 16.43 2.18 13.60
N ASN A 211 17.24 1.19 13.96
CA ASN A 211 18.63 1.11 13.49
C ASN A 211 18.79 0.54 12.08
N GLU A 212 17.70 0.11 11.46
CA GLU A 212 17.71 -0.50 10.15
C GLU A 212 17.84 0.53 9.03
N THR A 213 18.81 0.34 8.14
CA THR A 213 19.14 1.30 7.08
C THR A 213 17.96 1.56 6.13
N MET A 214 17.22 0.52 5.72
CA MET A 214 16.10 0.68 4.79
C MET A 214 14.98 1.51 5.43
N VAL A 215 14.65 1.24 6.69
CA VAL A 215 13.66 2.00 7.47
C VAL A 215 14.09 3.46 7.63
N LYS A 216 15.35 3.72 7.99
CA LYS A 216 15.89 5.09 8.08
C LYS A 216 15.75 5.84 6.77
N VAL A 217 16.11 5.22 5.66
CA VAL A 217 15.98 5.82 4.31
C VAL A 217 14.53 6.18 4.02
N ALA A 218 13.59 5.26 4.25
CA ALA A 218 12.17 5.50 4.01
C ALA A 218 11.59 6.63 4.89
N VAL A 219 11.96 6.69 6.17
CA VAL A 219 11.52 7.76 7.09
C VAL A 219 12.10 9.11 6.70
N LYS A 220 13.37 9.16 6.26
CA LYS A 220 14.02 10.37 5.74
C LYS A 220 13.31 10.89 4.49
N THR A 221 13.09 10.03 3.48
CA THR A 221 12.30 10.36 2.27
C THR A 221 10.92 10.89 2.63
N LEU A 222 10.21 10.22 3.53
CA LEU A 222 8.88 10.64 3.98
C LEU A 222 8.92 12.03 4.61
N THR A 223 9.89 12.28 5.49
CA THR A 223 10.06 13.57 6.15
C THR A 223 10.31 14.68 5.13
N LEU A 224 11.18 14.44 4.14
CA LEU A 224 11.44 15.41 3.07
C LEU A 224 10.19 15.68 2.23
N ASN A 225 9.44 14.64 1.85
CA ASN A 225 8.18 14.80 1.13
C ASN A 225 7.15 15.64 1.91
N VAL A 226 7.05 15.43 3.22
CA VAL A 226 6.19 16.24 4.10
C VAL A 226 6.63 17.70 4.13
N LEU A 227 7.93 17.97 4.29
CA LEU A 227 8.49 19.33 4.34
C LEU A 227 8.36 20.07 3.00
N LYS A 228 8.34 19.33 1.88
CA LYS A 228 8.18 19.89 0.53
C LYS A 228 6.77 20.43 0.25
N VAL A 229 5.74 19.97 0.96
CA VAL A 229 4.36 20.38 0.72
C VAL A 229 4.13 21.82 1.23
N PRO A 230 3.70 22.76 0.36
CA PRO A 230 3.51 24.16 0.73
C PRO A 230 2.21 24.43 1.52
N ASP A 231 1.87 23.61 2.52
CA ASP A 231 0.64 23.74 3.32
C ASP A 231 0.91 24.34 4.71
N THR A 232 0.08 25.31 5.12
CA THR A 232 0.22 26.01 6.41
C THR A 232 -0.09 25.11 7.61
N ARG A 233 -1.03 24.16 7.47
CA ARG A 233 -1.38 23.18 8.50
C ARG A 233 -0.21 22.22 8.71
N VAL A 234 0.36 21.67 7.63
CA VAL A 234 1.55 20.81 7.75
C VAL A 234 2.69 21.52 8.47
N ARG A 235 3.01 22.76 8.07
CA ARG A 235 4.04 23.56 8.74
C ARG A 235 3.73 23.79 10.22
N ARG A 236 2.47 24.12 10.54
CA ARG A 236 2.04 24.27 11.93
C ARG A 236 2.19 22.98 12.72
N PHE A 237 1.81 21.82 12.16
CA PHE A 237 1.99 20.53 12.81
C PHE A 237 3.46 20.23 13.07
N VAL A 238 4.33 20.38 12.07
CA VAL A 238 5.77 20.15 12.21
C VAL A 238 6.39 21.04 13.29
N LEU A 239 5.92 22.28 13.43
CA LEU A 239 6.39 23.23 14.44
C LEU A 239 5.80 23.00 15.84
N GLN A 240 4.61 22.40 15.93
CA GLN A 240 3.89 22.17 17.19
C GLN A 240 4.05 20.76 17.74
N TYR A 241 4.39 19.77 16.91
CA TYR A 241 4.49 18.38 17.32
C TYR A 241 5.54 18.23 18.42
N ASP A 242 5.10 17.69 19.55
CA ASP A 242 5.80 17.70 20.83
C ASP A 242 7.29 17.31 20.71
N ASP A 243 8.12 18.10 21.42
CA ASP A 243 9.56 17.94 21.63
C ASP A 243 10.52 18.21 20.46
N LEU A 244 10.11 18.96 19.42
CA LEU A 244 11.03 19.29 18.31
C LEU A 244 11.69 18.04 17.71
N ASN A 245 11.08 16.85 17.84
CA ASN A 245 11.66 15.59 17.36
C ASN A 245 11.93 15.67 15.85
N CYS A 246 11.03 16.32 15.09
CA CYS A 246 11.27 16.65 13.70
C CYS A 246 12.53 17.51 13.51
N PHE A 247 12.75 18.54 14.34
CA PHE A 247 13.96 19.35 14.28
C PHE A 247 15.20 18.53 14.64
N ARG A 248 15.12 17.63 15.63
CA ARG A 248 16.20 16.69 15.94
C ARG A 248 16.49 15.80 14.74
N ASP A 249 15.48 15.24 14.10
CA ASP A 249 15.63 14.36 12.94
C ASP A 249 16.18 15.13 11.74
N ILE A 250 15.78 16.39 11.53
CA ILE A 250 16.37 17.32 10.54
C ILE A 250 17.84 17.60 10.87
N VAL A 251 18.16 17.87 12.13
CA VAL A 251 19.55 18.11 12.59
C VAL A 251 20.38 16.85 12.43
N GLU A 252 19.82 15.66 12.68
CA GLU A 252 20.49 14.38 12.48
C GLU A 252 20.75 14.12 11.00
N ILE A 253 19.78 14.36 10.12
CA ILE A 253 19.96 14.31 8.66
C ILE A 253 21.04 15.30 8.21
N ALA A 254 21.02 16.53 8.72
CA ALA A 254 21.99 17.57 8.38
C ALA A 254 23.39 17.22 8.92
N ASN A 255 23.49 16.63 10.11
CA ASN A 255 24.76 16.16 10.68
C ASN A 255 25.31 14.98 9.90
N ASP A 256 24.49 14.00 9.52
CA ASP A 256 24.90 12.90 8.64
C ASP A 256 25.43 13.44 7.31
N LEU A 257 24.73 14.41 6.71
CA LEU A 257 25.16 15.09 5.49
C LEU A 257 26.52 15.77 5.69
N THR A 258 26.67 16.52 6.78
CA THR A 258 27.90 17.26 7.10
C THR A 258 29.07 16.31 7.33
N LEU A 259 28.85 15.20 8.03
CA LEU A 259 29.87 14.18 8.29
C LEU A 259 30.28 13.44 7.01
N ASN A 260 29.32 13.09 6.15
CA ASN A 260 29.61 12.47 4.86
C ASN A 260 30.39 13.44 3.94
N LEU A 261 29.96 14.70 3.86
CA LEU A 261 30.67 15.75 3.14
C LEU A 261 32.08 15.94 3.71
N GLN A 262 32.24 15.99 5.03
CA GLN A 262 33.55 16.11 5.68
C GLN A 262 34.44 14.90 5.39
N GLY A 263 33.90 13.68 5.39
CA GLY A 263 34.63 12.47 5.02
C GLY A 263 35.12 12.49 3.57
N LEU A 264 34.27 12.95 2.65
CA LEU A 264 34.64 13.16 1.24
C LEU A 264 35.70 14.27 1.09
N LEU A 265 35.58 15.37 1.84
CA LEU A 265 36.54 16.48 1.84
C LEU A 265 37.90 16.06 2.42
N ASN A 266 37.92 15.21 3.44
CA ASN A 266 39.15 14.71 4.05
C ASN A 266 39.89 13.75 3.11
N ASN A 267 39.16 13.02 2.28
CA ASN A 267 39.71 12.14 1.25
C ASN A 267 39.89 12.88 -0.09
N TRP A 268 39.77 14.21 -0.10
CA TRP A 268 39.89 15.00 -1.31
C TRP A 268 41.31 14.89 -1.87
N PRO A 269 41.48 14.53 -3.16
CA PRO A 269 42.79 14.34 -3.73
C PRO A 269 43.55 15.68 -3.73
N THR A 270 44.66 15.74 -2.99
CA THR A 270 45.61 16.85 -3.03
C THR A 270 46.40 16.90 -4.34
N SER A 271 46.29 15.88 -5.20
CA SER A 271 47.02 15.76 -6.45
C SER A 271 46.62 16.83 -7.48
N GLU A 272 47.59 17.27 -8.29
CA GLU A 272 47.40 18.11 -9.48
C GLU A 272 46.73 17.36 -10.64
N ASP A 273 46.49 16.04 -10.50
CA ASP A 273 45.84 15.23 -11.52
C ASP A 273 44.35 15.56 -11.67
N LYS A 274 44.04 16.15 -12.83
CA LYS A 274 42.68 16.52 -13.24
C LYS A 274 41.69 15.35 -13.15
N VAL A 275 42.13 14.13 -13.45
CA VAL A 275 41.29 12.92 -13.52
C VAL A 275 40.78 12.51 -12.13
N GLU A 276 41.64 12.53 -11.10
CA GLU A 276 41.24 12.24 -9.72
C GLU A 276 40.30 13.30 -9.16
N ARG A 277 40.47 14.58 -9.53
CA ARG A 277 39.55 15.65 -9.12
C ARG A 277 38.18 15.53 -9.78
N THR A 278 38.10 15.14 -11.05
CA THR A 278 36.81 14.83 -11.70
C THR A 278 36.11 13.64 -11.03
N ALA A 279 36.85 12.57 -10.67
CA ALA A 279 36.25 11.44 -9.96
C ALA A 279 35.80 11.80 -8.52
N GLY A 280 36.52 12.70 -7.84
CA GLY A 280 36.13 13.20 -6.52
C GLY A 280 34.91 14.13 -6.57
N THR A 281 34.79 14.96 -7.60
CA THR A 281 33.61 15.81 -7.84
C THR A 281 32.39 15.00 -8.24
N GLU A 282 32.51 14.01 -9.13
CA GLU A 282 31.42 13.10 -9.48
C GLU A 282 30.91 12.31 -8.26
N LYS A 283 31.80 11.85 -7.37
CA LYS A 283 31.38 11.18 -6.12
C LYS A 283 30.70 12.13 -5.13
N LEU A 284 31.10 13.39 -5.11
CA LEU A 284 30.48 14.42 -4.29
C LEU A 284 29.09 14.78 -4.85
N GLU A 285 28.98 14.94 -6.16
CA GLU A 285 27.71 15.14 -6.86
C GLU A 285 26.79 13.94 -6.71
N GLU A 286 27.28 12.70 -6.85
CA GLU A 286 26.51 11.47 -6.63
C GLU A 286 26.05 11.34 -5.16
N ALA A 287 26.90 11.68 -4.18
CA ALA A 287 26.51 11.67 -2.78
C ALA A 287 25.49 12.77 -2.44
N VAL A 288 25.57 13.93 -3.10
CA VAL A 288 24.61 15.02 -2.96
C VAL A 288 23.31 14.69 -3.70
N ASP A 289 23.36 14.13 -4.91
CA ASP A 289 22.21 13.78 -5.75
C ASP A 289 21.46 12.55 -5.25
N ALA A 290 22.16 11.53 -4.75
CA ALA A 290 21.55 10.38 -4.09
C ALA A 290 20.75 10.79 -2.84
N ILE A 291 21.03 11.98 -2.27
CA ILE A 291 20.32 12.51 -1.11
C ILE A 291 19.33 13.63 -1.50
N CYS A 292 19.59 14.40 -2.57
CA CYS A 292 18.69 15.45 -3.10
C CYS A 292 17.51 14.90 -3.93
N TRP A 293 17.63 13.70 -4.52
CA TRP A 293 16.56 13.01 -5.25
C TRP A 293 15.88 11.89 -4.45
N MET A 294 16.18 11.75 -3.15
CA MET A 294 15.59 10.76 -2.23
C MET A 294 14.46 11.29 -1.35
#